data_AF-A0A3Q8T7M9-F1
#
_entry.id   AF-A0A3Q8T7M9-F1
#
_cell.length_a   1.000
_cell.length_b   1.000
_cell.length_c   1.000
_cell.angle_alpha   90.00
_cell.angle_beta   90.00
_cell.angle_gamma   90.00
#
_symmetry.space_group_name_H-M   'P 1'
#
loop_
_entity.id
_entity.type
_entity.pdbx_description
1 polymer ?
#
loop_
_entity_poly.entity_id
_entity_poly.type
_entity_poly.pdbx_seq_one_letter_code
_entity_poly.pdbx_strand_id
1 'polypeptide(L)'
;MTIVCKDREDKMQYLIQYAFPFRQKIYRESCRLNHEFSTNDQLYLDNAKEYEIKLRSLSEQEFYEEYSKIEKQYDFPPSTKKVNFEFYAKLPTWRTDEAIALIFGLDPIALQYSIGSFFSCDPHVHTMERTIQYVNPNKFSAHYAQLYLLAYRALGTGALTNPIKPADFILWAKNNDLEVPNELEELLKKHSNFIDWEERYKNYQYESEQKITVLQSKNNELNDIIQNYGYSNSNKPNNNQTLSRDDSLKSIILLPFNDYYIENRQTPNAKQLCKFIQDKKTNNSLAYEDIKDIKHGKCIIIVNSQGDDVPREYKSYMNKVSELKKERK
;
A
#
# COMPACT_ATOMS: atom_id res chain seq x y z
N MET A 1 20.16 35.46 11.08
CA MET A 1 20.36 35.25 12.53
C MET A 1 21.09 33.93 12.68
N THR A 2 22.41 33.95 12.76
CA THR A 2 23.24 32.73 12.85
C THR A 2 23.15 32.25 14.29
N ILE A 3 22.48 31.12 14.53
CA ILE A 3 22.57 30.43 15.82
C ILE A 3 23.96 29.82 15.85
N VAL A 4 24.93 30.61 16.29
CA VAL A 4 26.25 30.10 16.67
C VAL A 4 25.97 29.25 17.91
N CYS A 5 26.22 27.94 17.87
CA CYS A 5 26.40 27.17 19.10
C CYS A 5 27.57 27.80 19.84
N LYS A 6 27.23 28.70 20.77
CA LYS A 6 28.20 29.53 21.50
C LYS A 6 28.81 28.78 22.67
N ASP A 7 28.23 27.66 23.10
CA ASP A 7 28.74 26.90 24.23
C ASP A 7 29.60 25.71 23.77
N ARG A 8 30.80 25.61 24.33
CA ARG A 8 31.71 24.46 24.17
C ARG A 8 31.01 23.17 24.58
N GLU A 9 30.12 23.26 25.56
CA GLU A 9 29.33 22.13 26.06
C GLU A 9 28.42 21.55 24.97
N ASP A 10 27.72 22.37 24.19
CA ASP A 10 26.85 21.91 23.10
C ASP A 10 27.64 21.14 22.03
N LYS A 11 28.80 21.68 21.64
CA LYS A 11 29.70 21.05 20.67
C LYS A 11 30.28 19.75 21.20
N MET A 12 30.55 19.67 22.50
CA MET A 12 31.03 18.46 23.13
C MET A 12 29.95 17.38 23.20
N GLN A 13 28.71 17.75 23.59
CA GLN A 13 27.57 16.83 23.55
C GLN A 13 27.34 16.30 22.14
N TYR A 14 27.52 17.14 21.12
CA TYR A 14 27.50 16.71 19.72
C TYR A 14 28.55 15.63 19.43
N LEU A 15 29.82 15.85 19.79
CA LEU A 15 30.89 14.87 19.58
C LEU A 15 30.62 13.54 20.31
N ILE A 16 30.09 13.60 21.54
CA ILE A 16 29.79 12.40 22.32
C ILE A 16 28.60 11.64 21.73
N GLN A 17 27.52 12.35 21.37
CA GLN A 17 26.38 11.72 20.72
C GLN A 17 26.77 11.08 19.39
N TYR A 18 27.73 11.69 18.69
CA TYR A 18 28.26 11.17 17.44
C TYR A 18 29.12 9.91 17.64
N ALA A 19 30.11 9.95 18.54
CA ALA A 19 30.97 8.81 18.83
C ALA A 19 30.20 7.65 19.49
N PHE A 20 29.11 7.96 20.20
CA PHE A 20 28.31 7.01 20.96
C PHE A 20 26.79 7.18 20.69
N PRO A 21 26.30 6.83 19.47
CA PRO A 21 24.91 7.07 19.06
C PRO A 21 23.86 6.36 19.92
N PHE A 22 24.21 5.24 20.56
CA PHE A 22 23.28 4.48 21.40
C PHE A 22 23.25 4.96 22.85
N ARG A 23 24.14 5.90 23.26
CA ARG A 23 24.25 6.38 24.65
C ARG A 23 22.90 6.83 25.19
N GLN A 24 22.20 7.70 24.47
CA GLN A 24 20.89 8.22 24.91
C GLN A 24 19.80 7.15 24.94
N LYS A 25 19.80 6.19 24.00
CA LYS A 25 18.83 5.10 23.98
C LYS A 25 19.02 4.20 25.20
N ILE A 26 20.26 3.79 25.48
CA ILE A 26 20.64 2.97 26.62
C ILE A 26 20.23 3.67 27.93
N TYR A 27 20.52 4.97 28.09
CA TYR A 27 20.08 5.75 29.27
C TYR A 27 18.55 5.83 29.41
N ARG A 28 17.81 6.00 28.30
CA ARG A 28 16.33 6.08 28.35
C ARG A 28 15.70 4.74 28.72
N GLU A 29 16.23 3.64 28.20
CA GLU A 29 15.73 2.29 28.48
C GLU A 29 16.02 1.89 29.93
N SER A 30 17.20 2.24 30.47
CA SER A 30 17.52 1.99 31.88
C SER A 30 16.62 2.75 32.86
N CYS A 31 16.28 4.00 32.55
CA CYS A 31 15.38 4.79 33.39
C CYS A 31 13.93 4.26 33.38
N ARG A 32 13.52 3.51 32.34
CA ARG A 32 12.14 3.02 32.21
C ARG A 32 11.90 1.66 32.84
N LEU A 33 12.91 0.79 32.88
CA LEU A 33 12.70 -0.63 33.15
C LEU A 33 13.39 -1.15 34.44
N ASN A 34 14.09 -0.30 35.20
CA ASN A 34 15.02 -0.75 36.26
C ASN A 34 15.91 -1.90 35.78
N HIS A 35 16.25 -1.89 34.49
CA HIS A 35 16.94 -2.99 33.85
C HIS A 35 18.43 -2.85 34.18
N GLU A 36 19.02 -3.91 34.73
CA GLU A 36 20.47 -3.99 34.86
C GLU A 36 21.09 -3.96 33.46
N PHE A 37 22.08 -3.09 33.24
CA PHE A 37 22.79 -3.01 31.97
C PHE A 37 23.47 -4.34 31.68
N SER A 38 23.45 -4.76 30.41
CA SER A 38 24.34 -5.85 30.01
C SER A 38 25.79 -5.40 30.19
N THR A 39 26.72 -6.34 30.39
CA THR A 39 28.16 -6.03 30.49
C THR A 39 28.66 -5.22 29.28
N ASN A 40 28.08 -5.47 28.10
CA ASN A 40 28.42 -4.74 26.88
C ASN A 40 27.88 -3.31 26.88
N ASP A 41 26.67 -3.09 27.38
CA ASP A 41 26.09 -1.73 27.51
C ASP A 41 26.87 -0.91 28.54
N GLN A 42 27.27 -1.53 29.64
CA GLN A 42 28.08 -0.88 30.67
C GLN A 42 29.45 -0.45 30.12
N LEU A 43 30.15 -1.36 29.42
CA LEU A 43 31.41 -1.04 28.75
C LEU A 43 31.25 0.10 27.72
N TYR A 44 30.15 0.10 26.96
CA TYR A 44 29.85 1.17 26.01
C TYR A 44 29.66 2.53 26.70
N LEU A 45 28.92 2.56 27.82
CA LEU A 45 28.70 3.78 28.60
C LEU A 45 29.99 4.30 29.24
N ASP A 46 30.86 3.40 29.71
CA ASP A 46 32.12 3.79 30.33
C ASP A 46 33.10 4.35 29.29
N ASN A 47 33.18 3.75 28.10
CA ASN A 47 33.92 4.34 26.96
C ASN A 47 33.39 5.74 26.59
N ALA A 48 32.06 5.94 26.63
CA ALA A 48 31.46 7.24 26.35
C ALA A 48 31.84 8.31 27.40
N LYS A 49 31.90 7.92 28.68
CA LYS A 49 32.35 8.80 29.77
C LYS A 49 33.84 9.13 29.66
N GLU A 50 34.68 8.15 29.36
CA GLU A 50 36.12 8.37 29.16
C GLU A 50 36.36 9.35 28.01
N TYR A 51 35.60 9.21 26.92
CA TYR A 51 35.65 10.15 25.80
C TYR A 51 35.18 11.56 26.19
N GLU A 52 34.10 11.69 26.97
CA GLU A 52 33.66 12.97 27.52
C GLU A 52 34.73 13.63 28.40
N ILE A 53 35.37 12.87 29.30
CA ILE A 53 36.46 13.35 30.15
C ILE A 53 37.63 13.84 29.28
N LYS A 54 37.99 13.09 28.24
CA LYS A 54 39.02 13.49 27.28
C LYS A 54 38.67 14.82 26.61
N LEU A 55 37.45 15.00 26.11
CA LEU A 55 37.04 16.27 25.47
C LEU A 55 37.04 17.47 26.43
N ARG A 56 36.69 17.24 27.71
CA ARG A 56 36.76 18.28 28.76
C ARG A 56 38.19 18.66 29.12
N SER A 57 39.15 17.72 29.03
CA SER A 57 40.55 17.98 29.37
C SER A 57 41.36 18.66 28.26
N LEU A 58 40.88 18.63 27.01
CA LEU A 58 41.51 19.34 25.90
C LEU A 58 41.54 20.86 26.14
N SER A 59 42.60 21.52 25.68
CA SER A 59 42.59 22.98 25.55
C SER A 59 41.51 23.41 24.55
N GLU A 60 41.13 24.69 24.57
CA GLU A 60 40.11 25.22 23.66
C GLU A 60 40.51 25.03 22.18
N GLN A 61 41.77 25.26 21.84
CA GLN A 61 42.28 25.07 20.49
C GLN A 61 42.24 23.60 20.04
N GLU A 62 42.74 22.67 20.88
CA GLU A 62 42.73 21.24 20.56
C GLU A 62 41.29 20.70 20.45
N PHE A 63 40.38 21.19 21.30
CA PHE A 63 38.96 20.85 21.21
C PHE A 63 38.38 21.25 19.85
N TYR A 64 38.66 22.47 19.38
CA TYR A 64 38.17 22.93 18.07
C TYR A 64 38.85 22.22 16.90
N GLU A 65 40.11 21.83 17.02
CA GLU A 65 40.80 21.01 16.02
C GLU A 65 40.19 19.61 15.92
N GLU A 66 39.93 18.96 17.06
CA GLU A 66 39.26 17.66 17.11
C GLU A 66 37.82 17.74 16.60
N TYR A 67 37.08 18.78 17.02
CA TYR A 67 35.74 19.06 16.50
C TYR A 67 35.76 19.25 14.99
N SER A 68 36.69 20.05 14.46
CA SER A 68 36.81 20.30 13.01
C SER A 68 37.25 19.06 12.25
N LYS A 69 38.09 18.20 12.83
CA LYS A 69 38.47 16.90 12.24
C LYS A 69 37.26 16.00 12.11
N ILE A 70 36.46 15.89 13.17
CA ILE A 70 35.24 15.09 13.17
C ILE A 70 34.21 15.71 12.21
N GLU A 71 34.01 17.02 12.25
CA GLU A 71 33.11 17.73 11.32
C GLU A 71 33.50 17.50 9.85
N LYS A 72 34.80 17.60 9.52
CA LYS A 72 35.32 17.32 8.16
C LYS A 72 35.30 15.83 7.79
N GLN A 73 35.59 14.95 8.74
CA GLN A 73 35.52 13.50 8.53
C GLN A 73 34.07 13.06 8.28
N TYR A 74 33.13 13.82 8.82
CA TYR A 74 31.71 13.52 8.80
C TYR A 74 30.93 14.69 8.23
N ASP A 75 31.33 15.19 7.05
CA ASP A 75 30.55 16.09 6.21
C ASP A 75 29.15 15.49 6.06
N PHE A 76 28.26 15.92 6.96
CA PHE A 76 26.92 15.38 7.07
C PHE A 76 26.01 16.20 6.17
N PRO A 77 25.23 15.54 5.29
CA PRO A 77 25.04 14.09 5.22
C PRO A 77 26.09 13.37 4.35
N PRO A 78 26.78 12.33 4.86
CA PRO A 78 27.68 11.53 4.06
C PRO A 78 26.84 10.44 3.36
N SER A 79 25.93 10.84 2.48
CA SER A 79 25.50 9.95 1.41
C SER A 79 26.17 10.42 0.13
N THR A 80 27.46 10.08 -0.03
CA THR A 80 28.11 10.04 -1.35
C THR A 80 27.36 9.14 -2.33
N LYS A 81 26.43 8.31 -1.82
CA LYS A 81 25.50 7.56 -2.63
C LYS A 81 24.58 8.52 -3.40
N LYS A 82 24.91 8.70 -4.67
CA LYS A 82 24.09 9.41 -5.65
C LYS A 82 22.64 8.91 -5.55
N VAL A 83 21.71 9.86 -5.46
CA VAL A 83 20.27 9.54 -5.43
C VAL A 83 19.87 8.84 -6.70
N ASN A 84 19.09 7.78 -6.56
CA ASN A 84 18.46 7.13 -7.70
C ASN A 84 17.13 7.82 -8.03
N PHE A 85 17.19 9.03 -8.61
CA PHE A 85 15.98 9.79 -8.98
C PHE A 85 15.06 9.00 -9.92
N GLU A 86 15.61 8.15 -10.79
CA GLU A 86 14.84 7.29 -11.70
C GLU A 86 13.95 6.29 -10.94
N PHE A 87 14.41 5.78 -9.80
CA PHE A 87 13.59 4.92 -8.93
C PHE A 87 12.47 5.74 -8.26
N TYR A 88 12.82 6.88 -7.65
CA TYR A 88 11.84 7.68 -6.89
C TYR A 88 10.81 8.38 -7.78
N ALA A 89 11.18 8.77 -9.00
CA ALA A 89 10.27 9.35 -9.98
C ALA A 89 9.23 8.33 -10.50
N LYS A 90 9.48 7.02 -10.32
CA LYS A 90 8.52 5.95 -10.63
C LYS A 90 7.58 5.60 -9.48
N LEU A 91 7.75 6.22 -8.31
CA LEU A 91 6.83 5.97 -7.20
C LEU A 91 5.55 6.78 -7.41
N PRO A 92 4.36 6.19 -7.22
CA PRO A 92 3.10 6.91 -7.38
C PRO A 92 2.92 8.00 -6.31
N THR A 93 3.53 7.80 -5.14
CA THR A 93 3.47 8.71 -4.00
C THR A 93 4.77 8.67 -3.20
N TRP A 94 5.05 9.75 -2.46
CA TRP A 94 6.18 9.90 -1.55
C TRP A 94 5.70 10.15 -0.12
N ARG A 95 6.52 9.75 0.85
CA ARG A 95 6.41 10.27 2.21
C ARG A 95 6.99 11.69 2.28
N THR A 96 6.61 12.44 3.31
CA THR A 96 7.07 13.83 3.51
C THR A 96 8.59 13.93 3.61
N ASP A 97 9.20 13.06 4.40
CA ASP A 97 10.65 12.97 4.56
C ASP A 97 11.36 12.60 3.25
N GLU A 98 10.81 11.65 2.50
CA GLU A 98 11.34 11.28 1.18
C GLU A 98 11.30 12.46 0.21
N ALA A 99 10.16 13.13 0.10
CA ALA A 99 9.97 14.26 -0.79
C ALA A 99 10.98 15.38 -0.53
N ILE A 100 11.21 15.70 0.75
CA ILE A 100 12.20 16.73 1.15
C ILE A 100 13.62 16.26 0.88
N ALA A 101 13.96 15.02 1.23
CA ALA A 101 15.28 14.46 0.96
C ALA A 101 15.62 14.52 -0.53
N LEU A 102 14.64 14.24 -1.40
CA LEU A 102 14.79 14.29 -2.84
C LEU A 102 15.04 15.72 -3.35
N ILE A 103 14.39 16.74 -2.79
CA ILE A 103 14.69 18.15 -3.11
C ILE A 103 16.14 18.51 -2.77
N PHE A 104 16.66 18.01 -1.65
CA PHE A 104 18.07 18.21 -1.30
C PHE A 104 19.04 17.35 -2.13
N GLY A 105 18.54 16.51 -3.04
CA GLY A 105 19.38 15.59 -3.79
C GLY A 105 20.06 14.55 -2.89
N LEU A 106 19.35 14.06 -1.87
CA LEU A 106 19.81 13.01 -0.96
C LEU A 106 18.96 11.74 -1.12
N ASP A 107 19.57 10.58 -0.88
CA ASP A 107 18.86 9.30 -0.91
C ASP A 107 18.03 9.20 0.37
N PRO A 108 16.68 9.19 0.30
CA PRO A 108 15.82 9.11 1.48
C PRO A 108 16.16 7.96 2.43
N ILE A 109 16.57 6.80 1.90
CA ILE A 109 16.95 5.64 2.71
C ILE A 109 18.23 5.94 3.49
N ALA A 110 19.25 6.47 2.81
CA ALA A 110 20.51 6.85 3.47
C ALA A 110 20.26 7.93 4.52
N LEU A 111 19.41 8.92 4.20
CA LEU A 111 19.02 9.96 5.12
C LEU A 111 18.31 9.38 6.35
N GLN A 112 17.38 8.44 6.17
CA GLN A 112 16.67 7.78 7.27
C GLN A 112 17.61 7.03 8.21
N TYR A 113 18.65 6.37 7.70
CA TYR A 113 19.67 5.73 8.55
C TYR A 113 20.57 6.75 9.24
N SER A 114 20.91 7.85 8.53
CA SER A 114 21.78 8.90 9.03
C SER A 114 21.11 9.70 10.16
N ILE A 115 19.81 9.99 10.02
CA ILE A 115 18.98 10.61 11.07
C ILE A 115 18.38 9.52 11.99
N GLY A 116 18.77 8.27 11.78
CA GLY A 116 18.23 7.06 12.39
C GLY A 116 18.22 7.13 13.92
N SER A 117 17.07 7.54 14.45
CA SER A 117 16.59 7.47 15.85
C SER A 117 15.77 8.70 16.25
N PHE A 118 15.83 9.81 15.50
CA PHE A 118 15.11 11.03 15.88
C PHE A 118 13.65 11.07 15.43
N PHE A 119 13.34 10.55 14.24
CA PHE A 119 11.99 10.65 13.65
C PHE A 119 11.14 9.38 13.78
N SER A 120 11.69 8.27 14.26
CA SER A 120 10.98 6.99 14.35
C SER A 120 10.07 6.86 15.58
N CYS A 121 10.04 7.86 16.45
CA CYS A 121 9.34 7.81 17.73
C CYS A 121 8.39 9.01 17.83
N ASP A 122 7.12 8.80 17.47
CA ASP A 122 6.00 9.71 17.69
C ASP A 122 5.91 10.95 16.76
N PRO A 123 4.90 11.05 15.87
CA PRO A 123 4.69 12.16 14.95
C PRO A 123 4.21 13.45 15.64
N HIS A 124 4.28 13.54 16.97
CA HIS A 124 3.93 14.74 17.70
C HIS A 124 4.97 15.84 17.45
N VAL A 125 4.55 16.87 16.71
CA VAL A 125 5.27 18.10 16.30
C VAL A 125 6.12 18.74 17.41
N HIS A 126 5.74 18.57 18.67
CA HIS A 126 6.46 19.09 19.83
C HIS A 126 7.87 18.50 20.01
N THR A 127 8.14 17.32 19.49
CA THR A 127 9.49 16.75 19.53
C THR A 127 10.38 17.45 18.52
N MET A 128 9.86 17.80 17.34
CA MET A 128 10.66 18.32 16.23
C MET A 128 11.21 19.72 16.49
N GLU A 129 10.43 20.63 17.08
CA GLU A 129 10.93 21.96 17.47
C GLU A 129 12.07 21.87 18.51
N ARG A 130 11.98 20.91 19.44
CA ARG A 130 13.07 20.62 20.39
C ARG A 130 14.25 19.99 19.67
N THR A 131 14.01 19.04 18.77
CA THR A 131 15.06 18.40 17.97
C THR A 131 15.81 19.42 17.12
N ILE A 132 15.15 20.43 16.55
CA ILE A 132 15.82 21.52 15.80
C ILE A 132 16.76 22.36 16.70
N GLN A 133 16.39 22.56 17.96
CA GLN A 133 17.22 23.30 18.92
C GLN A 133 18.40 22.47 19.46
N TYR A 134 18.25 21.15 19.58
CA TYR A 134 19.26 20.27 20.20
C TYR A 134 20.10 19.44 19.20
N VAL A 135 19.64 19.26 17.97
CA VAL A 135 20.36 18.49 16.94
C VAL A 135 21.18 19.43 16.10
N ASN A 136 22.47 19.48 16.44
CA ASN A 136 23.60 19.91 15.62
C ASN A 136 23.35 21.14 14.72
N PRO A 137 23.98 22.30 14.98
CA PRO A 137 23.78 23.56 14.24
C PRO A 137 24.26 23.53 12.78
N ASN A 138 24.50 22.36 12.18
CA ASN A 138 24.78 22.28 10.76
C ASN A 138 23.62 22.93 10.00
N LYS A 139 23.97 23.89 9.14
CA LYS A 139 23.03 24.64 8.30
C LYS A 139 22.09 23.70 7.53
N PHE A 140 22.58 22.53 7.12
CA PHE A 140 21.77 21.52 6.46
C PHE A 140 20.61 21.03 7.32
N SER A 141 20.88 20.56 8.55
CA SER A 141 19.85 20.01 9.45
C SER A 141 18.79 21.07 9.78
N ALA A 142 19.21 22.32 9.98
CA ALA A 142 18.31 23.44 10.21
C ALA A 142 17.41 23.71 8.98
N HIS A 143 17.98 23.76 7.78
CA HIS A 143 17.22 23.95 6.54
C HIS A 143 16.25 22.78 6.28
N TYR A 144 16.72 21.54 6.44
CA TYR A 144 15.91 20.34 6.27
C TYR A 144 14.69 20.37 7.20
N ALA A 145 14.91 20.70 8.47
CA ALA A 145 13.82 20.71 9.44
C ALA A 145 12.84 21.88 9.24
N GLN A 146 13.31 23.04 8.76
CA GLN A 146 12.44 24.13 8.34
C GLN A 146 11.54 23.72 7.16
N LEU A 147 12.11 23.08 6.13
CA LEU A 147 11.34 22.57 4.99
C LEU A 147 10.37 21.47 5.42
N TYR A 148 10.78 20.60 6.34
CA TYR A 148 9.88 19.60 6.91
C TYR A 148 8.71 20.23 7.63
N LEU A 149 8.94 21.23 8.49
CA LEU A 149 7.86 21.93 9.16
C LEU A 149 6.91 22.63 8.17
N LEU A 150 7.47 23.22 7.11
CA LEU A 150 6.69 23.88 6.06
C LEU A 150 5.80 22.87 5.30
N ALA A 151 6.38 21.75 4.86
CA ALA A 151 5.65 20.67 4.19
C ALA A 151 4.60 20.04 5.12
N TYR A 152 4.92 19.83 6.39
CA TYR A 152 4.00 19.32 7.39
C TYR A 152 2.79 20.23 7.59
N ARG A 153 3.00 21.55 7.66
CA ARG A 153 1.90 22.52 7.73
C ARG A 153 1.05 22.52 6.46
N ALA A 154 1.68 22.38 5.29
CA ALA A 154 0.97 22.27 4.01
C ALA A 154 0.07 21.01 3.95
N LEU A 155 0.46 19.91 4.58
CA LEU A 155 -0.42 18.74 4.77
C LEU A 155 -1.64 19.11 5.63
N GLY A 156 -1.42 19.82 6.74
CA GLY A 156 -2.50 20.26 7.64
C GLY A 156 -3.52 21.19 6.97
N THR A 157 -3.11 21.99 5.99
CA THR A 157 -4.01 22.87 5.22
C THR A 157 -4.60 22.21 3.98
N GLY A 158 -4.22 20.96 3.66
CA GLY A 158 -4.64 20.27 2.43
C GLY A 158 -3.97 20.79 1.16
N ALA A 159 -2.90 21.60 1.27
CA ALA A 159 -2.11 22.03 0.12
C ALA A 159 -1.22 20.89 -0.43
N LEU A 160 -0.90 19.92 0.42
CA LEU A 160 -0.29 18.64 0.05
C LEU A 160 -1.17 17.49 0.60
N THR A 161 -1.11 16.32 -0.05
CA THR A 161 -1.80 15.10 0.42
C THR A 161 -0.86 14.19 1.21
N ASN A 162 -1.38 13.32 2.07
CA ASN A 162 -0.59 12.25 2.69
C ASN A 162 -1.18 10.88 2.32
N PRO A 163 -0.50 10.04 1.51
CA PRO A 163 0.85 10.26 0.94
C PRO A 163 0.87 11.30 -0.19
N ILE A 164 2.05 11.89 -0.46
CA ILE A 164 2.21 13.05 -1.35
C ILE A 164 2.37 12.58 -2.80
N LYS A 165 1.60 13.12 -3.75
CA LYS A 165 1.87 12.89 -5.19
C LYS A 165 3.13 13.68 -5.62
N PRO A 166 4.08 13.08 -6.36
CA PRO A 166 5.31 13.76 -6.75
C PRO A 166 5.09 15.06 -7.52
N ALA A 167 4.14 15.06 -8.47
CA ALA A 167 3.82 16.24 -9.27
C ALA A 167 3.31 17.41 -8.40
N ASP A 168 2.42 17.11 -7.46
CA ASP A 168 1.87 18.09 -6.52
C ASP A 168 2.96 18.67 -5.61
N PHE A 169 3.90 17.82 -5.16
CA PHE A 169 5.03 18.27 -4.35
C PHE A 169 5.97 19.20 -5.10
N ILE A 170 6.34 18.87 -6.35
CA ILE A 170 7.22 19.73 -7.15
C ILE A 170 6.54 21.07 -7.45
N LEU A 171 5.24 21.07 -7.77
CA LEU A 171 4.48 22.30 -7.97
C LEU A 171 4.45 23.15 -6.70
N TRP A 172 4.15 22.52 -5.56
CA TRP A 172 4.18 23.17 -4.26
C TRP A 172 5.56 23.75 -3.92
N ALA A 173 6.63 22.99 -4.17
CA ALA A 173 8.00 23.40 -3.91
C ALA A 173 8.37 24.66 -4.71
N LYS A 174 8.04 24.68 -6.01
CA LYS A 174 8.25 25.84 -6.87
C LYS A 174 7.45 27.07 -6.43
N ASN A 175 6.21 26.87 -6.01
CA ASN A 175 5.36 27.96 -5.49
C ASN A 175 5.88 28.54 -4.16
N ASN A 176 6.78 27.84 -3.46
CA ASN A 176 7.44 28.28 -2.24
C ASN A 176 8.92 28.64 -2.49
N ASP A 177 9.30 28.91 -3.74
CA ASP A 177 10.67 29.30 -4.14
C ASP A 177 11.75 28.29 -3.71
N LEU A 178 11.41 26.99 -3.66
CA LEU A 178 12.36 25.93 -3.37
C LEU A 178 13.04 25.46 -4.65
N GLU A 179 14.37 25.33 -4.60
CA GLU A 179 15.16 24.77 -5.69
C GLU A 179 14.88 23.26 -5.82
N VAL A 180 14.42 22.84 -6.99
CA VAL A 180 14.18 21.43 -7.30
C VAL A 180 15.29 20.94 -8.24
N PRO A 181 15.95 19.80 -7.97
CA PRO A 181 16.95 19.25 -8.88
C PRO A 181 16.37 19.02 -10.29
N ASN A 182 16.99 19.60 -11.33
CA ASN A 182 16.52 19.49 -12.71
C ASN A 182 16.36 18.02 -13.16
N GLU A 183 17.28 17.15 -12.77
CA GLU A 183 17.24 15.70 -13.08
C GLU A 183 15.94 15.06 -12.55
N LEU A 184 15.53 15.40 -11.32
CA LEU A 184 14.28 14.90 -10.73
C LEU A 184 13.05 15.42 -11.50
N GLU A 185 13.04 16.70 -11.86
CA GLU A 185 11.92 17.30 -12.58
C GLU A 185 11.74 16.68 -13.98
N GLU A 186 12.83 16.50 -14.73
CA GLU A 186 12.79 15.88 -16.05
C GLU A 186 12.29 14.43 -15.99
N LEU A 187 12.74 13.67 -15.00
CA LEU A 187 12.30 12.30 -14.78
C LEU A 187 10.82 12.23 -14.39
N LEU A 188 10.34 13.16 -13.58
CA LEU A 188 8.92 13.23 -13.26
C LEU A 188 8.06 13.59 -14.46
N LYS A 189 8.51 14.51 -15.34
CA LYS A 189 7.81 14.79 -16.61
C LYS A 189 7.81 13.58 -17.54
N LYS A 190 8.88 12.79 -17.54
CA LYS A 190 8.97 11.56 -18.34
C LYS A 190 8.03 10.47 -17.80
N HIS A 191 7.91 10.36 -16.48
CA HIS A 191 7.07 9.35 -15.81
C HIS A 191 5.69 9.88 -15.42
N SER A 192 5.32 11.12 -15.77
CA SER A 192 4.06 11.78 -15.36
C SER A 192 2.79 11.10 -15.88
N ASN A 193 2.92 10.12 -16.77
CA ASN A 193 1.84 9.26 -17.22
C ASN A 193 1.41 8.25 -16.14
N PHE A 194 1.52 8.61 -14.85
CA PHE A 194 0.90 7.85 -13.80
C PHE A 194 -0.59 7.86 -14.03
N ILE A 195 -1.11 6.68 -14.35
CA ILE A 195 -2.53 6.42 -14.39
C ILE A 195 -3.08 6.79 -13.01
N ASP A 196 -3.91 7.83 -12.96
CA ASP A 196 -4.68 8.11 -11.75
C ASP A 196 -5.66 6.95 -11.57
N TRP A 197 -5.29 6.01 -10.70
CA TRP A 197 -6.08 4.80 -10.46
C TRP A 197 -7.43 5.13 -9.86
N GLU A 198 -7.56 6.26 -9.14
CA GLU A 198 -8.84 6.70 -8.60
C GLU A 198 -9.75 7.18 -9.73
N GLU A 199 -9.25 8.05 -10.60
CA GLU A 199 -10.00 8.49 -11.78
C GLU A 199 -10.36 7.31 -12.68
N ARG A 200 -9.38 6.43 -12.94
CA ARG A 200 -9.59 5.23 -13.74
C ARG A 200 -10.61 4.30 -13.10
N TYR A 201 -10.60 4.15 -11.78
CA TYR A 201 -11.58 3.35 -11.06
C TYR A 201 -12.98 3.97 -11.14
N LYS A 202 -13.11 5.29 -10.96
CA LYS A 202 -14.38 6.01 -11.13
C LYS A 202 -14.93 5.85 -12.55
N ASN A 203 -14.06 5.94 -13.55
CA ASN A 203 -14.43 5.69 -14.94
C ASN A 203 -14.90 4.25 -15.15
N TYR A 204 -14.20 3.26 -14.58
CA TYR A 204 -14.64 1.86 -14.62
C TYR A 204 -15.99 1.64 -13.92
N GLN A 205 -16.24 2.28 -12.78
CA GLN A 205 -17.53 2.20 -12.10
C GLN A 205 -18.64 2.78 -12.97
N TYR A 206 -18.43 3.97 -13.53
CA TYR A 206 -19.38 4.61 -14.44
C TYR A 206 -19.67 3.73 -15.67
N GLU A 207 -18.65 3.20 -16.33
CA GLU A 207 -18.82 2.28 -17.45
C GLU A 207 -19.58 1.00 -17.08
N SER A 208 -19.32 0.47 -15.87
CA SER A 208 -20.01 -0.70 -15.35
C SER A 208 -21.48 -0.42 -15.10
N GLU A 209 -21.81 0.72 -14.48
CA GLU A 209 -23.19 1.16 -14.25
C GLU A 209 -23.96 1.31 -15.56
N GLN A 210 -23.36 1.94 -16.58
CA GLN A 210 -23.95 2.06 -17.92
C GLN A 210 -24.25 0.69 -18.54
N LYS A 211 -23.31 -0.27 -18.44
CA LYS A 211 -23.51 -1.63 -18.93
C LYS A 211 -24.63 -2.35 -18.18
N ILE A 212 -24.73 -2.17 -16.86
CA ILE A 212 -25.80 -2.75 -16.04
C ILE A 212 -27.16 -2.20 -16.49
N THR A 213 -27.29 -0.90 -16.71
CA THR A 213 -28.54 -0.28 -17.18
C THR A 213 -28.97 -0.83 -18.55
N VAL A 214 -28.03 -0.97 -19.49
CA VAL A 214 -28.31 -1.56 -20.82
C VAL A 214 -28.72 -3.04 -20.72
N LEU A 215 -28.10 -3.81 -19.83
CA LEU A 215 -28.49 -5.21 -19.62
C LEU A 215 -29.86 -5.33 -18.96
N GLN A 216 -30.19 -4.46 -18.01
CA GLN A 216 -31.51 -4.41 -17.39
C GLN A 216 -32.61 -4.07 -18.39
N SER A 217 -32.39 -3.10 -19.29
CA SER A 217 -33.37 -2.75 -20.32
C SER A 217 -33.63 -3.92 -21.27
N LYS A 218 -32.57 -4.62 -21.73
CA LYS A 218 -32.70 -5.83 -22.56
C LYS A 218 -33.42 -6.96 -21.83
N ASN A 219 -33.16 -7.14 -20.54
CA ASN A 219 -33.82 -8.17 -19.75
C ASN A 219 -35.32 -7.86 -19.59
N ASN A 220 -35.69 -6.59 -19.43
CA ASN A 220 -37.08 -6.17 -19.40
C ASN A 220 -37.78 -6.42 -20.75
N GLU A 221 -37.14 -6.05 -21.86
CA GLU A 221 -37.65 -6.35 -23.22
C GLU A 221 -37.87 -7.85 -23.43
N LEU A 222 -36.93 -8.69 -23.00
CA LEU A 222 -37.06 -10.14 -23.07
C LEU A 222 -38.25 -10.65 -22.22
N ASN A 223 -38.43 -10.10 -21.02
CA ASN A 223 -39.55 -10.46 -20.15
C ASN A 223 -40.89 -10.04 -20.76
N ASP A 224 -40.97 -8.87 -21.39
CA ASP A 224 -42.17 -8.40 -22.09
C ASP A 224 -42.52 -9.34 -23.26
N ILE A 225 -41.51 -9.79 -24.02
CA ILE A 225 -41.67 -10.81 -25.06
C ILE A 225 -42.23 -12.11 -24.45
N ILE A 226 -41.63 -12.62 -23.37
CA ILE A 226 -42.07 -13.85 -22.71
C ILE A 226 -43.52 -13.74 -22.23
N GLN A 227 -43.91 -12.61 -21.64
CA GLN A 227 -45.30 -12.38 -21.21
C GLN A 227 -46.25 -12.39 -22.41
N ASN A 228 -45.93 -11.64 -23.48
CA ASN A 228 -46.76 -11.58 -24.68
C ASN A 228 -46.95 -12.95 -25.36
N TYR A 229 -45.90 -13.79 -25.39
CA TYR A 229 -46.00 -15.15 -25.91
C TYR A 229 -46.71 -16.11 -24.93
N GLY A 230 -46.54 -15.94 -23.62
CA GLY A 230 -47.18 -16.76 -22.59
C GLY A 230 -48.70 -16.59 -22.53
N TYR A 231 -49.21 -15.39 -22.76
CA TYR A 231 -50.66 -15.13 -22.84
C TYR A 231 -51.31 -15.67 -24.11
N SER A 232 -50.55 -15.91 -25.19
CA SER A 232 -51.11 -16.42 -26.46
C SER A 232 -51.34 -17.94 -26.47
N ASN A 233 -50.84 -18.68 -25.47
CA ASN A 233 -50.97 -20.15 -25.38
C ASN A 233 -52.04 -20.62 -24.39
N SER A 234 -52.91 -19.73 -23.88
CA SER A 234 -54.07 -20.13 -23.05
C SER A 234 -55.21 -20.77 -23.86
N ASN A 235 -55.11 -20.81 -25.19
CA ASN A 235 -55.87 -21.76 -26.00
C ASN A 235 -55.28 -23.15 -25.78
N LYS A 236 -55.61 -23.77 -24.63
CA LYS A 236 -55.44 -25.20 -24.42
C LYS A 236 -55.92 -25.90 -25.71
N PRO A 237 -55.04 -26.57 -26.48
CA PRO A 237 -55.52 -27.48 -27.48
C PRO A 237 -56.39 -28.49 -26.74
N ASN A 238 -57.67 -28.50 -27.09
CA ASN A 238 -58.68 -29.35 -26.51
C ASN A 238 -58.39 -30.78 -27.01
N ASN A 239 -57.38 -31.43 -26.43
CA ASN A 239 -56.90 -32.71 -26.92
C ASN A 239 -57.47 -33.87 -26.11
N ASN A 240 -58.49 -34.48 -26.70
CA ASN A 240 -58.61 -35.93 -26.74
C ASN A 240 -57.63 -36.57 -27.76
N GLN A 241 -56.55 -35.90 -28.16
CA GLN A 241 -55.51 -36.47 -29.03
C GLN A 241 -54.20 -36.64 -28.27
N THR A 242 -53.96 -37.89 -27.90
CA THR A 242 -52.68 -38.43 -27.44
C THR A 242 -51.62 -38.27 -28.52
N LEU A 243 -50.85 -37.19 -28.45
CA LEU A 243 -49.60 -37.05 -29.18
C LEU A 243 -48.46 -37.66 -28.36
N SER A 244 -47.66 -38.45 -29.05
CA SER A 244 -46.51 -39.21 -28.57
C SER A 244 -45.56 -38.35 -27.73
N ARG A 245 -45.04 -38.95 -26.66
CA ARG A 245 -44.31 -38.31 -25.55
C ARG A 245 -42.86 -37.89 -25.88
N ASP A 246 -42.38 -38.09 -27.10
CA ASP A 246 -40.94 -38.08 -27.38
C ASP A 246 -40.33 -36.76 -27.91
N ASP A 247 -41.11 -35.76 -28.34
CA ASP A 247 -40.50 -34.58 -29.03
C ASP A 247 -40.53 -33.23 -28.28
N SER A 248 -41.09 -33.16 -27.06
CA SER A 248 -41.35 -31.87 -26.39
C SER A 248 -40.40 -31.46 -25.25
N LEU A 249 -39.33 -32.21 -24.97
CA LEU A 249 -38.32 -31.85 -23.95
C LEU A 249 -37.02 -31.30 -24.54
N LYS A 250 -37.13 -30.48 -25.59
CA LYS A 250 -36.10 -29.49 -25.98
C LYS A 250 -36.49 -28.08 -25.52
N SER A 251 -37.21 -27.96 -24.41
CA SER A 251 -37.30 -26.70 -23.67
C SER A 251 -35.94 -26.45 -23.01
N ILE A 252 -35.09 -25.77 -23.76
CA ILE A 252 -33.85 -25.18 -23.28
C ILE A 252 -34.22 -24.17 -22.19
N ILE A 253 -34.11 -24.58 -20.93
CA ILE A 253 -34.06 -23.66 -19.80
C ILE A 253 -32.67 -23.01 -19.85
N LEU A 254 -32.54 -21.90 -20.57
CA LEU A 254 -31.41 -20.99 -20.40
C LEU A 254 -31.65 -20.21 -19.10
N LEU A 255 -31.19 -20.75 -17.98
CA LEU A 255 -30.98 -19.93 -16.79
C LEU A 255 -29.87 -18.93 -17.12
N PRO A 256 -30.07 -17.62 -16.90
CA PRO A 256 -28.97 -16.67 -16.98
C PRO A 256 -28.01 -16.99 -15.84
N PHE A 257 -26.89 -17.64 -16.18
CA PHE A 257 -25.70 -17.65 -15.33
C PHE A 257 -25.18 -16.21 -15.28
N ASN A 258 -25.73 -15.42 -14.35
CA ASN A 258 -24.99 -14.29 -13.82
C ASN A 258 -23.88 -14.87 -12.96
N ASP A 259 -22.65 -14.68 -13.41
CA ASP A 259 -21.44 -14.87 -12.61
C ASP A 259 -21.47 -13.89 -11.42
N TYR A 260 -22.20 -14.25 -10.38
CA TYR A 260 -21.97 -13.69 -9.06
C TYR A 260 -20.78 -14.43 -8.46
N TYR A 261 -19.63 -13.76 -8.46
CA TYR A 261 -18.71 -13.89 -7.33
C TYR A 261 -19.48 -13.42 -6.09
N ILE A 262 -20.14 -14.34 -5.39
CA ILE A 262 -20.66 -14.08 -4.06
C ILE A 262 -19.47 -14.15 -3.10
N GLU A 263 -18.89 -12.99 -2.81
CA GLU A 263 -18.11 -12.85 -1.60
C GLU A 263 -19.06 -13.01 -0.40
N ASN A 264 -18.95 -14.16 0.26
CA ASN A 264 -19.78 -14.56 1.38
C ASN A 264 -19.73 -13.52 2.52
N ARG A 265 -20.85 -12.79 2.69
CA ARG A 265 -21.34 -12.44 4.03
C ARG A 265 -22.51 -13.36 4.32
N GLN A 266 -22.50 -13.93 5.52
CA GLN A 266 -23.45 -14.94 6.01
C GLN A 266 -24.90 -14.55 5.68
N THR A 267 -25.49 -15.17 4.66
CA THR A 267 -26.92 -15.01 4.36
C THR A 267 -27.67 -16.35 4.45
N PRO A 268 -28.94 -16.35 4.86
CA PRO A 268 -29.77 -17.55 5.06
C PRO A 268 -29.90 -18.46 3.82
N ASN A 269 -29.72 -17.91 2.61
CA ASN A 269 -29.93 -18.60 1.35
C ASN A 269 -28.90 -19.71 1.08
N ALA A 270 -27.65 -19.58 1.57
CA ALA A 270 -26.65 -20.62 1.38
C ALA A 270 -26.99 -21.92 2.14
N LYS A 271 -27.59 -21.80 3.33
CA LYS A 271 -28.08 -22.95 4.11
C LYS A 271 -29.25 -23.64 3.42
N GLN A 272 -30.17 -22.86 2.83
CA GLN A 272 -31.32 -23.40 2.10
C GLN A 272 -30.89 -24.14 0.82
N LEU A 273 -29.89 -23.63 0.11
CA LEU A 273 -29.34 -24.27 -1.09
C LEU A 273 -28.62 -25.58 -0.75
N CYS A 274 -27.80 -25.62 0.32
CA CYS A 274 -27.17 -26.86 0.78
C CYS A 274 -28.21 -27.92 1.17
N LYS A 275 -29.29 -27.51 1.84
CA LYS A 275 -30.39 -28.41 2.23
C LYS A 275 -31.13 -28.96 1.01
N PHE A 276 -31.43 -28.11 0.02
CA PHE A 276 -32.05 -28.53 -1.24
C PHE A 276 -31.21 -29.56 -2.00
N ILE A 277 -29.88 -29.39 -2.04
CA ILE A 277 -28.97 -30.33 -2.71
C ILE A 277 -28.91 -31.67 -1.95
N GLN A 278 -28.91 -31.64 -0.60
CA GLN A 278 -29.00 -32.86 0.22
C GLN A 278 -30.33 -33.60 0.01
N ASP A 279 -31.46 -32.89 -0.03
CA ASP A 279 -32.80 -33.46 -0.21
C ASP A 279 -33.02 -34.02 -1.63
N LYS A 280 -32.24 -33.57 -2.61
CA LYS A 280 -32.23 -34.13 -3.98
C LYS A 280 -31.33 -35.35 -4.12
N LYS A 281 -30.28 -35.47 -3.29
CA LYS A 281 -29.37 -36.64 -3.25
C LYS A 281 -30.09 -37.91 -2.79
N THR A 282 -31.14 -37.80 -1.99
CA THR A 282 -31.93 -38.94 -1.51
C THR A 282 -32.94 -39.48 -2.53
N ASN A 283 -33.26 -38.72 -3.59
CA ASN A 283 -34.35 -39.03 -4.50
C ASN A 283 -33.95 -39.40 -5.93
N ASN A 284 -32.66 -39.39 -6.29
CA ASN A 284 -32.21 -39.88 -7.60
C ASN A 284 -30.79 -40.45 -7.53
N SER A 285 -30.61 -41.62 -8.16
CA SER A 285 -29.34 -42.33 -8.39
C SER A 285 -28.42 -41.55 -9.34
N LEU A 286 -27.94 -40.38 -8.93
CA LEU A 286 -26.77 -39.74 -9.54
C LEU A 286 -25.64 -39.75 -8.51
N ALA A 287 -24.54 -40.40 -8.87
CA ALA A 287 -23.38 -40.58 -8.02
C ALA A 287 -22.72 -39.22 -7.72
N TYR A 288 -22.99 -38.68 -6.54
CA TYR A 288 -22.21 -37.59 -5.95
C TYR A 288 -21.41 -38.19 -4.80
N GLU A 289 -20.13 -38.50 -5.02
CA GLU A 289 -19.25 -38.87 -3.92
C GLU A 289 -18.65 -37.62 -3.26
N ASP A 290 -18.91 -37.56 -1.95
CA ASP A 290 -18.30 -36.73 -0.91
C ASP A 290 -18.26 -35.20 -1.02
N ILE A 291 -19.02 -34.57 -0.11
CA ILE A 291 -18.75 -33.21 0.36
C ILE A 291 -17.58 -33.31 1.34
N LYS A 292 -16.37 -32.97 0.89
CA LYS A 292 -15.21 -32.91 1.78
C LYS A 292 -15.04 -31.50 2.34
N ASP A 293 -15.39 -31.40 3.61
CA ASP A 293 -15.04 -30.37 4.58
C ASP A 293 -15.77 -29.02 4.47
N ILE A 294 -16.38 -28.62 5.59
CA ILE A 294 -16.99 -27.29 5.81
C ILE A 294 -16.14 -26.62 6.88
N LYS A 295 -15.05 -25.96 6.46
CA LYS A 295 -14.31 -25.02 7.31
C LYS A 295 -14.31 -23.65 6.67
N HIS A 296 -14.67 -22.64 7.48
CA HIS A 296 -14.71 -21.21 7.12
C HIS A 296 -15.79 -20.79 6.09
N GLY A 297 -16.92 -21.49 6.04
CA GLY A 297 -18.10 -21.00 5.31
C GLY A 297 -17.98 -21.03 3.79
N LYS A 298 -17.09 -21.85 3.23
CA LYS A 298 -17.01 -22.11 1.78
C LYS A 298 -17.43 -23.57 1.52
N CYS A 299 -18.31 -23.77 0.55
CA CYS A 299 -18.68 -25.09 0.05
C CYS A 299 -18.06 -25.23 -1.35
N ILE A 300 -17.24 -26.26 -1.55
CA ILE A 300 -16.64 -26.57 -2.85
C ILE A 300 -17.27 -27.89 -3.30
N ILE A 301 -18.06 -27.84 -4.37
CA ILE A 301 -18.62 -29.05 -4.98
C ILE A 301 -17.69 -29.44 -6.12
N ILE A 302 -16.98 -30.55 -5.96
CA ILE A 302 -16.13 -31.13 -6.99
C ILE A 302 -16.97 -32.20 -7.70
N VAL A 303 -17.23 -32.00 -9.00
CA VAL A 303 -17.88 -33.01 -9.83
C VAL A 303 -16.78 -33.75 -10.59
N ASN A 304 -16.51 -35.00 -10.21
CA ASN A 304 -15.63 -35.88 -10.98
C ASN A 304 -16.49 -36.68 -11.97
N SER A 305 -16.37 -36.37 -13.26
CA SER A 305 -16.92 -37.22 -14.33
C SER A 305 -15.87 -38.23 -14.77
N GLN A 306 -15.87 -39.43 -14.18
CA GLN A 306 -15.12 -40.58 -14.72
C GLN A 306 -16.01 -41.52 -15.56
N GLY A 307 -17.02 -40.96 -16.23
CA GLY A 307 -17.80 -41.66 -17.26
C GLY A 307 -17.66 -40.94 -18.60
N ASP A 308 -17.65 -41.70 -19.71
CA ASP A 308 -17.46 -41.21 -21.07
C ASP A 308 -18.53 -40.21 -21.56
N ASP A 309 -19.61 -40.02 -20.80
CA ASP A 309 -20.67 -39.04 -21.08
C ASP A 309 -20.37 -37.69 -20.41
N VAL A 310 -19.35 -37.01 -20.92
CA VAL A 310 -19.20 -35.58 -20.69
C VAL A 310 -20.05 -34.84 -21.74
N PRO A 311 -21.02 -33.99 -21.34
CA PRO A 311 -21.84 -33.23 -22.26
C PRO A 311 -20.97 -32.46 -23.27
N ARG A 312 -21.35 -32.50 -24.55
CA ARG A 312 -20.58 -31.91 -25.67
C ARG A 312 -20.28 -30.43 -25.41
N GLU A 313 -21.19 -29.74 -24.75
CA GLU A 313 -21.13 -28.34 -24.37
C GLU A 313 -20.00 -28.07 -23.37
N TYR A 314 -19.77 -28.99 -22.41
CA TYR A 314 -18.68 -28.87 -21.44
C TYR A 314 -17.31 -29.07 -22.09
N LYS A 315 -17.19 -30.03 -23.01
CA LYS A 315 -15.97 -30.20 -23.84
C LYS A 315 -15.71 -28.96 -24.70
N SER A 316 -16.74 -28.38 -25.31
CA SER A 316 -16.62 -27.15 -26.11
C SER A 316 -16.16 -25.95 -25.26
N TYR A 317 -16.71 -25.79 -24.06
CA TYR A 317 -16.31 -24.75 -23.12
C TYR A 317 -14.85 -24.90 -22.66
N MET A 318 -14.44 -26.11 -22.26
CA MET A 318 -13.06 -26.35 -21.79
C MET A 318 -12.01 -26.16 -22.89
N ASN A 319 -12.36 -26.45 -24.14
CA ASN A 319 -11.51 -26.14 -25.29
C ASN A 319 -11.34 -24.62 -25.46
N LYS A 320 -12.42 -23.86 -25.36
CA LYS A 320 -12.38 -22.40 -25.50
C LYS A 320 -11.61 -21.71 -24.38
N VAL A 321 -11.73 -22.19 -23.15
CA VAL A 321 -10.90 -21.73 -22.01
C VAL A 321 -9.42 -22.04 -22.23
N SER A 322 -9.11 -23.17 -22.87
CA SER A 322 -7.72 -23.56 -23.17
C SER A 322 -7.10 -22.72 -24.30
N GLU A 323 -7.90 -22.32 -25.29
CA GLU A 323 -7.48 -21.39 -26.36
C GLU A 323 -7.18 -19.99 -25.80
N LEU A 324 -8.07 -19.44 -24.96
CA LEU A 324 -7.88 -18.13 -24.33
C LEU A 324 -6.66 -18.08 -23.40
N LYS A 325 -6.27 -19.21 -22.81
CA LYS A 325 -5.03 -19.31 -22.01
C LYS A 325 -3.76 -19.33 -22.87
N LYS A 326 -3.84 -19.77 -24.13
CA LYS A 326 -2.73 -19.74 -25.07
C LYS A 326 -2.51 -18.33 -25.63
N GLU A 327 -3.59 -17.57 -25.85
CA GLU A 327 -3.51 -16.18 -26.33
C GLU A 327 -2.98 -15.18 -25.29
N ARG A 328 -2.97 -15.56 -24.01
CA ARG A 328 -2.43 -14.75 -22.90
C ARG A 328 -0.95 -14.99 -22.58
N LYS A 329 -0.31 -15.93 -23.24
CA LYS A 329 1.15 -16.13 -23.22
C LYS A 329 1.74 -15.56 -24.48
#